data_AF-A0AAU9UZR1-F1
#
_entry.id   AF-A0AAU9UZR1-F1
#
_cell.length_a   1.000
_cell.length_b   1.000
_cell.length_c   1.000
_cell.angle_alpha   90.00
_cell.angle_beta   90.00
_cell.angle_gamma   90.00
#
_symmetry.space_group_name_H-M   'P 1'
#
loop_
_entity.id
_entity.type
_entity.pdbx_description
1 polymer ?
#
loop_
_entity_poly.entity_id
_entity_poly.type
_entity_poly.pdbx_seq_one_letter_code
_entity_poly.pdbx_strand_id
1 'polypeptide(L)'
;MPYQIMFIDKTTKLQHHVQLLLIRLNIKNKDWIVFAKIYVTNQNDLKRIKLISTDDPYLLSIHYCNREVYIAENGSDSEGYIRTPGYPHFYVGDECRWKLRVNPEQKIRVTLLDVSLRSIGPFENECTDYVSVEDSNGDILLSTCEQVDLPSRLTSATDTMDILVEARSKGAFPKRGVLLHYKSIGCVTLPAPSNGYLVYRNEDVAHYMCNVNFVFEDTLQRARVVWCYNDNRWNETLPSCIEEAASKVAGNDSAPESPDKDTKLPHNEANMIVDIVIPSLLIAALFIGNAFIVLIIYKYRKRKTEDLEDEFNTIPLSVNGAHSAGNAV
;
A
#
# COMPACT_ATOMS: atom_id res chain seq x y z
N MET A 1 0.69 23.75 -24.94
CA MET A 1 1.16 22.91 -26.07
C MET A 1 1.61 21.58 -25.49
N PRO A 2 1.14 20.43 -26.00
CA PRO A 2 1.50 19.15 -25.41
C PRO A 2 2.97 18.83 -25.74
N TYR A 3 3.76 18.61 -24.71
CA TYR A 3 5.16 18.22 -24.83
C TYR A 3 5.24 16.80 -25.43
N GLN A 4 5.85 16.67 -26.60
CA GLN A 4 6.10 15.38 -27.24
C GLN A 4 7.21 14.65 -26.46
N ILE A 5 6.85 13.57 -25.78
CA ILE A 5 7.83 12.61 -25.25
C ILE A 5 8.23 11.72 -26.42
N MET A 6 9.40 11.98 -27.00
CA MET A 6 9.98 11.14 -28.04
C MET A 6 10.68 9.95 -27.37
N PHE A 7 10.06 8.77 -27.40
CA PHE A 7 10.72 7.53 -27.02
C PHE A 7 11.64 7.10 -28.15
N ILE A 8 12.96 7.10 -27.92
CA ILE A 8 13.90 6.43 -28.83
C ILE A 8 13.86 4.95 -28.49
N ASP A 9 13.15 4.21 -29.34
CA ASP A 9 13.04 2.75 -29.30
C ASP A 9 14.40 2.10 -29.59
N LYS A 10 14.96 1.43 -28.58
CA LYS A 10 15.79 0.24 -28.77
C LYS A 10 15.23 -0.88 -27.91
N THR A 11 14.13 -1.45 -28.36
CA THR A 11 13.57 -2.72 -27.94
C THR A 11 14.62 -3.81 -28.09
N THR A 12 15.34 -4.09 -27.01
CA THR A 12 16.07 -5.34 -26.85
C THR A 12 15.28 -6.21 -25.87
N LYS A 13 14.95 -7.41 -26.35
CA LYS A 13 14.05 -8.41 -25.79
C LYS A 13 14.27 -8.65 -24.29
N LEU A 14 13.18 -8.61 -23.51
CA LEU A 14 13.15 -8.84 -22.06
C LEU A 14 13.69 -10.22 -21.68
N GLN A 15 14.73 -10.27 -20.85
CA GLN A 15 14.97 -11.38 -19.95
C GLN A 15 15.69 -10.88 -18.69
N HIS A 16 14.98 -10.94 -17.56
CA HIS A 16 15.47 -10.90 -16.17
C HIS A 16 16.80 -10.16 -15.90
N HIS A 17 16.92 -8.86 -16.14
CA HIS A 17 17.97 -8.04 -15.50
C HIS A 17 17.53 -6.59 -15.41
N VAL A 18 17.74 -5.98 -14.23
CA VAL A 18 17.55 -4.55 -14.00
C VAL A 18 18.49 -3.78 -14.93
N GLN A 19 17.93 -3.04 -15.88
CA GLN A 19 18.70 -2.19 -16.78
C GLN A 19 18.75 -0.76 -16.26
N LEU A 20 19.96 -0.19 -16.23
CA LEU A 20 20.18 1.24 -16.06
C LEU A 20 19.89 1.90 -17.43
N LEU A 21 18.80 2.64 -17.54
CA LEU A 21 18.42 3.32 -18.78
C LEU A 21 18.95 4.75 -18.75
N LEU A 22 19.73 5.10 -19.78
CA LEU A 22 20.21 6.46 -19.99
C LEU A 22 19.16 7.21 -20.83
N ILE A 23 18.41 8.09 -20.19
CA ILE A 23 17.31 8.83 -20.82
C ILE A 23 17.79 10.24 -21.09
N ARG A 24 17.83 10.63 -22.37
CA ARG A 24 18.08 12.02 -22.76
C ARG A 24 16.74 12.75 -22.85
N LEU A 25 16.52 13.72 -21.98
CA LEU A 25 15.31 14.55 -21.96
C LEU A 25 15.67 15.96 -22.43
N ASN A 26 14.92 16.51 -23.38
CA ASN A 26 15.02 17.91 -23.74
C ASN A 26 13.83 18.68 -23.14
N ILE A 27 14.10 19.49 -22.12
CA ILE A 27 13.08 20.27 -21.40
C ILE A 27 13.53 21.73 -21.41
N LYS A 28 12.67 22.62 -21.93
CA LYS A 28 12.91 24.07 -22.04
C LYS A 28 14.24 24.41 -22.76
N ASN A 29 14.52 23.77 -23.90
CA ASN A 29 15.76 23.94 -24.69
C ASN A 29 17.06 23.61 -23.91
N LYS A 30 16.97 22.79 -22.86
CA LYS A 30 18.14 22.24 -22.16
C LYS A 30 18.13 20.72 -22.29
N ASP A 31 19.30 20.16 -22.57
CA ASP A 31 19.52 18.72 -22.62
C ASP A 31 19.84 18.20 -21.20
N TRP A 32 19.05 17.24 -20.75
CA TRP A 32 19.22 16.54 -19.49
C TRP A 32 19.54 15.08 -19.77
N ILE A 33 20.52 14.52 -19.06
CA ILE A 33 20.82 13.08 -19.09
C ILE A 33 20.42 12.53 -17.74
N VAL A 34 19.41 11.66 -17.73
CA VAL A 34 18.88 11.04 -16.51
C VAL A 34 19.25 9.56 -16.51
N PHE A 35 19.87 9.11 -15.43
CA PHE A 35 20.10 7.69 -15.16
C PHE A 35 18.88 7.15 -14.40
N ALA A 36 18.03 6.38 -15.09
CA ALA A 36 16.85 5.79 -14.48
C ALA A 36 17.03 4.28 -14.30
N LYS A 37 16.77 3.78 -13.09
CA LYS A 37 16.70 2.34 -12.81
C LYS A 37 15.23 1.93 -12.86
N ILE A 38 14.84 1.12 -13.85
CA ILE A 38 13.45 0.72 -14.05
C ILE A 38 13.19 -0.55 -13.25
N TYR A 39 12.26 -0.47 -12.30
CA TYR A 39 11.75 -1.64 -11.56
C TYR A 39 10.42 -2.07 -12.20
N VAL A 40 10.37 -3.29 -12.72
CA VAL A 40 9.14 -3.89 -13.27
C VAL A 40 8.49 -4.72 -12.18
N THR A 41 7.39 -4.23 -11.60
CA THR A 41 6.54 -5.03 -10.70
C THR A 41 5.50 -5.82 -11.51
N ASN A 42 5.14 -7.01 -11.03
CA ASN A 42 4.41 -8.04 -11.77
C ASN A 42 2.99 -7.63 -12.25
N GLN A 43 2.41 -8.46 -13.13
CA GLN A 43 1.63 -8.14 -14.34
C GLN A 43 0.22 -7.51 -14.25
N ASN A 44 -0.37 -7.17 -13.11
CA ASN A 44 -1.81 -6.81 -13.08
C ASN A 44 -2.21 -5.42 -12.55
N ASP A 45 -1.25 -4.56 -12.23
CA ASP A 45 -1.56 -3.15 -11.94
C ASP A 45 -0.81 -2.23 -12.88
N LEU A 46 -1.51 -1.21 -13.38
CA LEU A 46 -1.00 -0.12 -14.22
C LEU A 46 0.50 0.13 -14.00
N LYS A 47 1.30 -0.20 -15.03
CA LYS A 47 2.76 -0.05 -15.06
C LYS A 47 3.14 1.39 -14.78
N ARG A 48 3.35 1.74 -13.52
CA ARG A 48 3.79 3.07 -13.09
C ARG A 48 5.31 3.08 -13.09
N ILE A 49 5.93 3.58 -14.15
CA ILE A 49 7.38 3.79 -14.23
C ILE A 49 7.71 5.00 -13.35
N LYS A 50 8.33 4.78 -12.18
CA LYS A 50 8.84 5.87 -11.32
C LYS A 50 10.28 6.16 -11.75
N LEU A 51 10.48 7.24 -12.50
CA LEU A 51 11.81 7.75 -12.85
C LEU A 51 12.37 8.48 -11.63
N ILE A 52 13.49 8.01 -11.09
CA ILE A 52 14.21 8.68 -10.00
C ILE A 52 15.34 9.47 -10.67
N SER A 53 15.22 10.79 -10.74
CA SER A 53 16.31 11.66 -11.17
C SER A 53 17.16 12.02 -9.95
N THR A 54 18.47 11.83 -10.04
CA THR A 54 19.43 12.15 -8.97
C THR A 54 19.56 13.66 -8.70
N ASP A 55 19.08 14.46 -9.65
CA ASP A 55 19.13 15.93 -9.68
C ASP A 55 17.73 16.57 -9.65
N ASP A 56 16.69 15.84 -9.21
CA ASP A 56 15.36 16.43 -9.05
C ASP A 56 15.35 17.39 -7.85
N PRO A 57 15.19 18.72 -8.05
CA PRO A 57 15.13 19.68 -6.96
C PRO A 57 13.88 19.52 -6.08
N TYR A 58 12.92 18.68 -6.47
CA TYR A 58 11.71 18.38 -5.69
C TYR A 58 11.79 17.07 -4.92
N LEU A 59 12.84 16.26 -5.08
CA LEU A 59 13.02 15.01 -4.37
C LEU A 59 13.94 15.22 -3.17
N LEU A 60 13.42 15.05 -1.95
CA LEU A 60 14.24 15.11 -0.73
C LEU A 60 15.25 13.94 -0.75
N SER A 61 16.46 14.21 -1.23
CA SER A 61 17.55 13.23 -1.30
C SER A 61 18.66 13.61 -0.33
N ILE A 62 18.70 12.93 0.81
CA ILE A 62 19.71 13.12 1.85
C ILE A 62 20.94 12.29 1.49
N HIS A 63 22.11 12.91 1.57
CA HIS A 63 23.39 12.26 1.27
C HIS A 63 24.49 12.57 2.29
N TYR A 64 24.17 13.34 3.32
CA TYR A 64 25.10 13.66 4.41
C TYR A 64 24.88 12.70 5.56
N CYS A 65 25.95 12.13 6.07
CA CYS A 65 25.96 11.21 7.20
C CYS A 65 25.73 11.93 8.54
N ASN A 66 25.42 11.13 9.56
CA ASN A 66 25.39 11.49 10.98
C ASN A 66 24.38 12.60 11.27
N ARG A 67 23.14 12.38 10.83
CA ARG A 67 22.02 13.32 11.00
C ARG A 67 20.77 12.63 11.48
N GLU A 68 19.97 13.38 12.24
CA GLU A 68 18.58 13.05 12.49
C GLU A 68 17.69 13.65 11.38
N VAL A 69 16.69 12.89 10.97
CA VAL A 69 15.73 13.26 9.92
C VAL A 69 14.33 13.19 10.51
N TYR A 70 13.69 14.34 10.64
CA TYR A 70 12.29 14.42 11.04
C TYR A 70 11.42 14.35 9.78
N ILE A 71 10.68 13.27 9.64
CA ILE A 71 9.83 12.99 8.47
C ILE A 71 8.45 13.60 8.73
N ALA A 72 7.88 14.28 7.74
CA ALA A 72 6.57 14.91 7.89
C ALA A 72 5.45 13.86 8.07
N GLU A 73 4.38 14.27 8.74
CA GLU A 73 3.24 13.40 9.04
C GLU A 73 2.51 12.96 7.76
N ASN A 74 2.35 13.87 6.80
CA ASN A 74 1.69 13.63 5.52
C ASN A 74 2.26 14.52 4.40
N GLY A 75 1.75 14.33 3.18
CA GLY A 75 2.16 15.14 2.02
C GLY A 75 3.43 14.65 1.34
N SER A 76 4.02 15.49 0.49
CA SER A 76 5.23 15.14 -0.30
C SER A 76 6.44 14.85 0.58
N ASP A 77 6.52 15.50 1.74
CA ASP A 77 7.70 15.49 2.61
C ASP A 77 7.63 14.33 3.64
N SER A 78 6.57 13.52 3.56
CA SER A 78 6.39 12.28 4.35
C SER A 78 7.18 11.10 3.79
N GLU A 79 7.80 11.26 2.62
CA GLU A 79 8.66 10.27 1.99
C GLU A 79 9.88 10.92 1.33
N GLY A 80 10.94 10.14 1.14
CA GLY A 80 12.17 10.65 0.54
C GLY A 80 13.21 9.56 0.34
N TYR A 81 14.41 9.97 -0.05
CA TYR A 81 15.50 9.06 -0.40
C TYR A 81 16.75 9.39 0.40
N ILE A 82 17.48 8.34 0.80
CA ILE A 82 18.78 8.46 1.46
C ILE A 82 19.79 7.67 0.67
N ARG A 83 20.98 8.24 0.49
CA ARG A 83 22.10 7.59 -0.19
C ARG A 83 23.41 7.85 0.52
N THR A 84 24.34 6.91 0.42
CA THR A 84 25.71 7.13 0.90
C THR A 84 26.40 8.26 0.13
N PRO A 85 27.28 9.05 0.76
CA PRO A 85 28.11 10.01 0.05
C PRO A 85 28.88 9.34 -1.08
N GLY A 86 28.86 9.94 -2.28
CA GLY A 86 29.52 9.40 -3.47
C GLY A 86 28.68 8.43 -4.30
N TYR A 87 27.49 8.01 -3.84
CA TYR A 87 26.57 7.19 -4.64
C TYR A 87 26.19 7.90 -5.95
N PRO A 88 26.17 7.21 -7.12
CA PRO A 88 26.40 5.77 -7.31
C PRO A 88 27.85 5.42 -7.69
N HIS A 89 28.81 6.33 -7.58
CA HIS A 89 30.16 6.15 -8.11
C HIS A 89 31.09 5.39 -7.16
N PHE A 90 31.03 5.75 -5.88
CA PHE A 90 31.84 5.14 -4.83
C PHE A 90 31.13 5.31 -3.47
N TYR A 91 31.59 4.58 -2.46
CA TYR A 91 31.34 4.93 -1.06
C TYR A 91 32.67 5.15 -0.35
N VAL A 92 32.66 5.96 0.69
CA VAL A 92 33.85 6.23 1.52
C VAL A 92 33.82 5.37 2.77
N GLY A 93 35.00 4.90 3.17
CA GLY A 93 35.20 4.22 4.44
C GLY A 93 35.07 5.19 5.60
N ASP A 94 33.98 5.09 6.36
CA ASP A 94 33.71 5.74 7.64
C ASP A 94 32.33 5.24 8.17
N GLU A 95 31.96 5.64 9.39
CA GLU A 95 30.62 5.44 9.92
C GLU A 95 29.64 6.47 9.35
N CYS A 96 28.54 5.99 8.75
CA CYS A 96 27.48 6.83 8.23
C CYS A 96 26.13 6.44 8.84
N ARG A 97 25.63 7.28 9.75
CA ARG A 97 24.37 7.03 10.48
C ARG A 97 23.27 8.02 10.10
N TRP A 98 22.05 7.51 9.91
CA TRP A 98 20.84 8.31 9.80
C TRP A 98 19.82 7.85 10.82
N LYS A 99 19.34 8.78 11.63
CA LYS A 99 18.27 8.52 12.60
C LYS A 99 16.97 9.12 12.12
N LEU A 100 16.03 8.27 11.72
CA LEU A 100 14.72 8.68 11.23
C LEU A 100 13.76 8.80 12.40
N ARG A 101 12.98 9.89 12.43
CA ARG A 101 11.93 10.13 13.43
C ARG A 101 10.64 10.56 12.74
N VAL A 102 9.52 10.03 13.19
CA VAL A 102 8.16 10.40 12.77
C VAL A 102 7.34 10.87 13.98
N ASN A 103 6.07 11.20 13.76
CA ASN A 103 5.15 11.41 14.87
C ASN A 103 5.02 10.10 15.70
N PRO A 104 4.92 10.17 17.04
CA PRO A 104 4.78 8.99 17.92
C PRO A 104 3.63 8.03 17.57
N GLU A 105 2.63 8.50 16.82
CA GLU A 105 1.49 7.69 16.37
C GLU A 105 1.70 7.04 14.99
N GLN A 106 2.88 7.22 14.40
CA GLN A 106 3.27 6.71 13.08
C GLN A 106 4.43 5.73 13.17
N LYS A 107 4.60 4.95 12.10
CA LYS A 107 5.72 4.03 11.90
C LYS A 107 6.56 4.48 10.71
N ILE A 108 7.76 3.93 10.59
CA ILE A 108 8.70 4.22 9.51
C ILE A 108 8.80 2.99 8.63
N ARG A 109 8.62 3.17 7.32
CA ARG A 109 8.92 2.15 6.33
C ARG A 109 10.14 2.55 5.52
N VAL A 110 11.17 1.72 5.55
CA VAL A 110 12.38 1.83 4.73
C VAL A 110 12.34 0.75 3.65
N THR A 111 12.61 1.16 2.42
CA THR A 111 12.78 0.26 1.28
C THR A 111 14.20 0.40 0.77
N LEU A 112 15.04 -0.61 0.98
CA LEU A 112 16.36 -0.65 0.37
C LEU A 112 16.18 -0.88 -1.13
N LEU A 113 16.71 0.04 -1.94
CA LEU A 113 16.59 0.02 -3.40
C LEU A 113 17.88 -0.47 -4.06
N ASP A 114 19.01 -0.22 -3.41
CA ASP A 114 20.32 -0.59 -3.89
C ASP A 114 21.29 -0.77 -2.71
N VAL A 115 21.93 -1.93 -2.63
CA VAL A 115 23.02 -2.19 -1.69
C VAL A 115 24.16 -2.76 -2.50
N SER A 116 25.25 -2.01 -2.58
CA SER A 116 26.45 -2.37 -3.32
C SER A 116 27.66 -1.97 -2.47
N LEU A 117 27.96 -2.81 -1.50
CA LEU A 117 29.12 -2.68 -0.61
C LEU A 117 30.18 -3.74 -0.97
N ARG A 118 31.31 -3.73 -0.27
CA ARG A 118 32.32 -4.78 -0.36
C ARG A 118 31.72 -6.08 0.18
N SER A 119 31.62 -7.08 -0.70
CA SER A 119 31.25 -8.44 -0.31
C SER A 119 32.33 -9.09 0.55
N ILE A 120 31.96 -10.18 1.22
CA ILE A 120 32.86 -10.98 2.04
C ILE A 120 34.04 -11.47 1.18
N GLY A 121 35.27 -11.16 1.61
CA GLY A 121 36.49 -11.61 0.94
C GLY A 121 36.72 -13.12 1.08
N PRO A 122 37.63 -13.71 0.27
CA PRO A 122 37.89 -15.16 0.29
C PRO A 122 38.50 -15.68 1.61
N PHE A 123 38.98 -14.79 2.47
CA PHE A 123 39.55 -15.09 3.78
C PHE A 123 38.76 -14.45 4.92
N GLU A 124 37.56 -13.94 4.63
CA GLU A 124 36.68 -13.30 5.60
C GLU A 124 35.45 -14.21 5.82
N ASN A 125 34.95 -14.23 7.05
CA ASN A 125 33.75 -15.00 7.41
C ASN A 125 32.53 -14.10 7.67
N GLU A 126 32.73 -12.78 7.65
CA GLU A 126 31.73 -11.77 7.97
C GLU A 126 31.86 -10.55 7.05
N CYS A 127 30.79 -9.78 6.97
CA CYS A 127 30.77 -8.51 6.25
C CYS A 127 31.69 -7.49 6.92
N THR A 128 32.71 -7.02 6.22
CA THR A 128 33.56 -5.94 6.75
C THR A 128 32.91 -4.56 6.58
N ASP A 129 32.25 -4.34 5.44
CA ASP A 129 31.45 -3.14 5.19
C ASP A 129 30.00 -3.57 5.09
N TYR A 130 29.11 -3.02 5.91
CA TYR A 130 27.72 -3.48 5.98
C TYR A 130 26.75 -2.32 6.19
N VAL A 131 25.50 -2.56 5.85
CA VAL A 131 24.37 -1.72 6.22
C VAL A 131 23.50 -2.47 7.22
N SER A 132 23.14 -1.80 8.31
CA SER A 132 22.15 -2.27 9.27
C SER A 132 21.00 -1.28 9.42
N VAL A 133 19.84 -1.83 9.72
CA VAL A 133 18.62 -1.09 10.02
C VAL A 133 18.09 -1.63 11.34
N GLU A 134 18.01 -0.75 12.33
CA GLU A 134 17.64 -1.06 13.71
C GLU A 134 16.47 -0.17 14.12
N ASP A 135 15.46 -0.76 14.75
CA ASP A 135 14.36 -0.02 15.35
C ASP A 135 14.72 0.41 16.78
N SER A 136 14.17 1.51 17.28
CA SER A 136 14.57 2.07 18.58
C SER A 136 14.25 1.17 19.79
N ASN A 137 13.42 0.13 19.61
CA ASN A 137 13.18 -0.90 20.61
C ASN A 137 14.33 -1.94 20.71
N GLY A 138 15.36 -1.83 19.86
CA GLY A 138 16.52 -2.72 19.79
C GLY A 138 16.38 -3.86 18.78
N ASP A 139 15.27 -3.93 18.02
CA ASP A 139 15.09 -4.95 17.00
C ASP A 139 15.93 -4.64 15.76
N ILE A 140 16.83 -5.57 15.41
CA ILE A 140 17.62 -5.49 14.17
C ILE A 140 16.76 -6.02 13.01
N LEU A 141 16.23 -5.12 12.18
CA LEU A 141 15.39 -5.45 11.05
C LEU A 141 16.19 -6.01 9.87
N LEU A 142 17.42 -5.56 9.70
CA LEU A 142 18.34 -6.06 8.68
C LEU A 142 19.80 -5.76 9.07
N SER A 143 20.72 -6.67 8.73
CA SER A 143 22.14 -6.38 8.63
C SER A 143 22.73 -7.17 7.45
N THR A 144 23.33 -6.49 6.46
CA THR A 144 23.87 -7.15 5.26
C THR A 144 24.95 -6.32 4.55
N CYS A 145 25.85 -6.98 3.84
CA CYS A 145 26.76 -6.38 2.86
C CYS A 145 26.46 -6.79 1.41
N GLU A 146 25.45 -7.65 1.23
CA GLU A 146 25.08 -8.22 -0.05
C GLU A 146 23.75 -7.65 -0.55
N GLN A 147 23.56 -7.78 -1.86
CA GLN A 147 22.33 -7.37 -2.51
C GLN A 147 21.26 -8.45 -2.33
N VAL A 148 20.72 -8.57 -1.11
CA VAL A 148 19.62 -9.49 -0.76
C VAL A 148 18.36 -9.05 -1.49
N ASP A 149 17.65 -9.95 -2.19
CA ASP A 149 16.35 -9.80 -2.85
C ASP A 149 15.71 -8.39 -2.81
N LEU A 150 16.34 -7.45 -3.52
CA LEU A 150 15.94 -6.05 -3.53
C LEU A 150 14.75 -5.84 -4.50
N PRO A 151 13.78 -4.96 -4.17
CA PRO A 151 13.76 -4.08 -3.01
C PRO A 151 13.25 -4.74 -1.72
N SER A 152 14.00 -4.63 -0.64
CA SER A 152 13.61 -5.15 0.69
C SER A 152 12.87 -4.07 1.48
N ARG A 153 11.64 -4.39 1.92
CA ARG A 153 10.80 -3.48 2.71
C ARG A 153 10.88 -3.84 4.18
N LEU A 154 11.29 -2.87 4.99
CA LEU A 154 11.43 -2.96 6.44
C LEU A 154 10.50 -1.93 7.08
N THR A 155 9.79 -2.30 8.14
CA THR A 155 8.85 -1.43 8.84
C THR A 155 9.18 -1.45 10.33
N SER A 156 9.31 -0.28 10.95
CA SER A 156 9.47 -0.17 12.41
C SER A 156 8.19 -0.52 13.15
N ALA A 157 8.34 -1.00 14.37
CA ALA A 157 7.32 -1.01 15.41
C ALA A 157 7.23 0.35 16.13
N THR A 158 8.32 1.13 16.20
CA THR A 158 8.37 2.43 16.89
C THR A 158 8.37 3.64 15.93
N ASP A 159 8.38 4.84 16.50
CA ASP A 159 8.45 6.14 15.81
C ASP A 159 9.88 6.58 15.45
N THR A 160 10.89 5.78 15.81
CA THR A 160 12.30 6.09 15.59
C THR A 160 13.03 4.87 15.02
N MET A 161 13.78 5.06 13.93
CA MET A 161 14.55 4.00 13.27
C MET A 161 15.96 4.49 12.94
N ASP A 162 16.97 3.70 13.27
CA ASP A 162 18.37 3.98 13.00
C ASP A 162 18.87 3.16 11.79
N ILE A 163 19.49 3.85 10.83
CA ILE A 163 20.13 3.26 9.66
C ILE A 163 21.62 3.53 9.77
N LEU A 164 22.42 2.49 9.76
CA LEU A 164 23.87 2.56 9.89
C LEU A 164 24.51 1.91 8.67
N VAL A 165 25.40 2.64 8.00
CA VAL A 165 26.36 2.07 7.06
C VAL A 165 27.73 2.18 7.71
N GLU A 166 28.30 1.05 8.07
CA GLU A 166 29.65 0.98 8.64
C GLU A 166 30.59 0.42 7.59
N ALA A 167 31.46 1.27 7.05
CA ALA A 167 32.49 0.89 6.09
C ALA A 167 33.86 0.91 6.79
N ARG A 168 34.30 -0.24 7.30
CA ARG A 168 35.60 -0.39 7.97
C ARG A 168 36.77 -0.36 7.01
N SER A 169 36.50 -0.61 5.74
CA SER A 169 37.52 -0.60 4.70
C SER A 169 37.98 0.83 4.41
N LYS A 170 39.30 1.07 4.32
CA LYS A 170 39.87 2.43 4.22
C LYS A 170 39.83 3.00 2.80
N GLY A 171 39.44 4.27 2.68
CA GLY A 171 39.47 5.02 1.41
C GLY A 171 38.15 5.00 0.63
N ALA A 172 38.19 5.40 -0.64
CA ALA A 172 37.02 5.39 -1.52
C ALA A 172 36.93 4.05 -2.27
N PHE A 173 35.86 3.29 -2.03
CA PHE A 173 35.63 2.00 -2.67
C PHE A 173 34.81 2.14 -3.95
N PRO A 174 35.25 1.56 -5.09
CA PRO A 174 34.60 1.71 -6.39
C PRO A 174 33.37 0.80 -6.52
N LYS A 175 32.45 0.93 -5.57
CA LYS A 175 31.15 0.26 -5.52
C LYS A 175 30.10 1.32 -5.26
N ARG A 176 28.86 1.02 -5.64
CA ARG A 176 27.84 2.07 -5.75
C ARG A 176 27.44 2.65 -4.39
N GLY A 177 27.54 1.87 -3.32
CA GLY A 177 27.10 2.26 -1.97
C GLY A 177 25.67 1.82 -1.70
N VAL A 178 24.94 2.60 -0.89
CA VAL A 178 23.55 2.30 -0.47
C VAL A 178 22.61 3.38 -0.97
N LEU A 179 21.45 2.97 -1.48
CA LEU A 179 20.30 3.82 -1.79
C LEU A 179 19.04 3.21 -1.19
N LEU A 180 18.30 4.02 -0.44
CA LEU A 180 17.04 3.63 0.18
C LEU A 180 15.98 4.71 0.02
N HIS A 181 14.72 4.28 0.13
CA HIS A 181 13.54 5.14 0.20
C HIS A 181 12.93 4.99 1.59
N TYR A 182 12.61 6.10 2.24
CA TYR A 182 11.88 6.11 3.51
C TYR A 182 10.50 6.70 3.31
N LYS A 183 9.55 6.29 4.15
CA LYS A 183 8.20 6.86 4.21
C LYS A 183 7.61 6.70 5.62
N SER A 184 6.98 7.74 6.16
CA SER A 184 6.13 7.62 7.35
C SER A 184 4.83 6.87 6.99
N ILE A 185 4.33 6.05 7.90
CA ILE A 185 3.13 5.22 7.70
C ILE A 185 2.17 5.41 8.86
N GLY A 186 0.90 5.62 8.54
CA GLY A 186 -0.19 5.80 9.49
C GLY A 186 -0.63 7.25 9.59
N CYS A 187 -1.85 7.51 10.04
CA CYS A 187 -2.39 8.86 10.18
C CYS A 187 -2.33 9.31 11.63
N VAL A 188 -1.85 10.53 11.87
CA VAL A 188 -1.88 11.15 13.21
C VAL A 188 -3.32 11.40 13.64
N THR A 189 -3.63 11.17 14.91
CA THR A 189 -5.01 11.28 15.42
C THR A 189 -5.54 12.70 15.26
N LEU A 190 -6.71 12.86 14.64
CA LEU A 190 -7.35 14.18 14.56
C LEU A 190 -7.76 14.65 15.96
N PRO A 191 -7.56 15.93 16.31
CA PRO A 191 -8.03 16.46 17.57
C PRO A 191 -9.55 16.31 17.66
N ALA A 192 -10.07 15.95 18.83
CA ALA A 192 -11.50 15.88 19.04
C ALA A 192 -12.16 17.25 18.78
N PRO A 193 -13.34 17.29 18.13
CA PRO A 193 -14.02 18.53 17.83
C PRO A 193 -14.58 19.16 19.11
N SER A 194 -14.86 20.46 19.07
CA SER A 194 -15.57 21.13 20.17
C SER A 194 -16.92 20.45 20.42
N ASN A 195 -17.22 20.11 21.67
CA ASN A 195 -18.40 19.34 22.06
C ASN A 195 -18.46 17.93 21.45
N GLY A 196 -17.31 17.32 21.19
CA GLY A 196 -17.21 15.90 20.86
C GLY A 196 -15.95 15.27 21.44
N TYR A 197 -15.82 13.97 21.23
CA TYR A 197 -14.75 13.15 21.77
C TYR A 197 -14.40 12.00 20.82
N LEU A 198 -13.17 11.52 20.92
CA LEU A 198 -12.72 10.29 20.27
C LEU A 198 -13.23 9.10 21.07
N VAL A 199 -13.97 8.19 20.42
CA VAL A 199 -14.47 6.97 21.04
C VAL A 199 -13.39 5.90 21.06
N TYR A 200 -12.82 5.62 19.89
CA TYR A 200 -11.71 4.69 19.73
C TYR A 200 -10.95 4.96 18.43
N ARG A 201 -9.72 4.46 18.37
CA ARG A 201 -8.88 4.49 17.17
C ARG A 201 -8.07 3.20 17.06
N ASN A 202 -7.86 2.75 15.83
CA ASN A 202 -6.85 1.79 15.45
C ASN A 202 -5.98 2.35 14.30
N GLU A 203 -5.19 1.51 13.63
CA GLU A 203 -4.27 1.96 12.57
C GLU A 203 -4.99 2.56 11.34
N ASP A 204 -6.18 2.04 11.02
CA ASP A 204 -6.89 2.36 9.79
C ASP A 204 -8.11 3.26 10.01
N VAL A 205 -8.67 3.30 11.22
CA VAL A 205 -9.98 3.89 11.51
C VAL A 205 -9.98 4.62 12.84
N ALA A 206 -10.62 5.79 12.86
CA ALA A 206 -10.96 6.51 14.09
C ALA A 206 -12.46 6.83 14.13
N HIS A 207 -13.08 6.64 15.30
CA HIS A 207 -14.51 6.87 15.52
C HIS A 207 -14.71 8.00 16.53
N TYR A 208 -15.38 9.06 16.10
CA TYR A 208 -15.67 10.24 16.89
C TYR A 208 -17.17 10.36 17.16
N MET A 209 -17.51 10.94 18.30
CA MET A 209 -18.90 11.23 18.67
C MET A 209 -19.01 12.65 19.23
N CYS A 210 -20.09 13.33 18.88
CA CYS A 210 -20.51 14.55 19.55
C CYS A 210 -21.18 14.21 20.89
N ASN A 211 -21.11 15.16 21.82
CA ASN A 211 -21.78 15.11 23.11
C ASN A 211 -23.31 15.03 22.93
N VAL A 212 -24.02 14.74 24.03
CA VAL A 212 -25.48 14.68 24.03
C VAL A 212 -26.06 16.03 23.56
N ASN A 213 -27.03 15.97 22.64
CA ASN A 213 -27.69 17.11 21.95
C ASN A 213 -26.81 17.86 20.95
N PHE A 214 -25.63 17.33 20.61
CA PHE A 214 -24.78 17.87 19.56
C PHE A 214 -24.67 16.91 18.38
N VAL A 215 -24.49 17.49 17.19
CA VAL A 215 -24.28 16.78 15.92
C VAL A 215 -23.21 17.48 15.10
N PHE A 216 -22.53 16.75 14.21
CA PHE A 216 -21.58 17.35 13.27
C PHE A 216 -22.31 18.32 12.32
N GLU A 217 -21.79 19.54 12.15
CA GLU A 217 -22.43 20.63 11.39
C GLU A 217 -22.82 20.25 9.96
N ASP A 218 -22.00 19.44 9.31
CA ASP A 218 -22.11 19.06 7.90
C ASP A 218 -23.03 17.85 7.65
N THR A 219 -23.09 16.88 8.58
CA THR A 219 -23.88 15.65 8.40
C THR A 219 -25.13 15.59 9.27
N LEU A 220 -25.24 16.45 10.28
CA LEU A 220 -26.27 16.40 11.31
C LEU A 220 -26.37 15.03 12.01
N GLN A 221 -25.28 14.27 12.02
CA GLN A 221 -25.15 13.01 12.73
C GLN A 221 -24.33 13.20 14.00
N ARG A 222 -24.62 12.42 15.05
CA ARG A 222 -23.84 12.44 16.30
C ARG A 222 -22.51 11.69 16.18
N ALA A 223 -22.43 10.69 15.31
CA ALA A 223 -21.25 9.83 15.15
C ALA A 223 -20.57 10.07 13.81
N ARG A 224 -19.25 9.96 13.77
CA ARG A 224 -18.44 10.03 12.55
C ARG A 224 -17.29 9.04 12.59
N VAL A 225 -17.11 8.31 11.50
CA VAL A 225 -16.00 7.37 11.32
C VAL A 225 -15.11 7.89 10.20
N VAL A 226 -13.84 8.09 10.49
CA VAL A 226 -12.82 8.53 9.51
C VAL A 226 -11.81 7.42 9.27
N TRP A 227 -11.35 7.30 8.03
CA TRP A 227 -10.49 6.21 7.54
C TRP A 227 -9.15 6.77 7.08
N CYS A 228 -8.07 6.12 7.48
CA CYS A 228 -6.71 6.49 7.14
C CYS A 228 -6.32 5.87 5.79
N TYR A 229 -5.84 6.71 4.87
CA TYR A 229 -5.32 6.25 3.59
C TYR A 229 -3.80 6.11 3.58
N ASN A 230 -3.29 5.40 2.56
CA ASN A 230 -1.87 5.10 2.36
C ASN A 230 -0.95 6.33 2.19
N ASP A 231 -1.51 7.52 2.02
CA ASP A 231 -0.82 8.81 1.98
C ASP A 231 -0.82 9.54 3.33
N ASN A 232 -1.16 8.82 4.40
CA ASN A 232 -1.27 9.31 5.78
C ASN A 232 -2.30 10.45 5.94
N ARG A 233 -3.34 10.44 5.11
CA ARG A 233 -4.46 11.38 5.21
C ARG A 233 -5.75 10.66 5.58
N TRP A 234 -6.52 11.31 6.45
CA TRP A 234 -7.89 10.91 6.72
C TRP A 234 -8.78 11.21 5.51
N ASN A 235 -9.74 10.35 5.23
CA ASN A 235 -10.70 10.49 4.14
C ASN A 235 -11.54 11.78 4.24
N GLU A 236 -11.79 12.21 5.47
CA GLU A 236 -12.67 13.33 5.80
C GLU A 236 -12.03 14.21 6.87
N THR A 237 -12.47 15.46 6.91
CA THR A 237 -12.17 16.38 8.00
C THR A 237 -13.16 16.18 9.15
N LEU A 238 -12.83 16.77 10.30
CA LEU A 238 -13.64 16.68 11.51
C LEU A 238 -14.17 18.07 11.89
N PRO A 239 -15.36 18.47 11.38
CA PRO A 239 -16.00 19.73 11.72
C PRO A 239 -16.42 19.80 13.18
N SER A 240 -16.76 21.00 13.63
CA SER A 240 -17.28 21.23 14.98
C SER A 240 -18.65 20.59 15.17
N CYS A 241 -18.91 20.17 16.40
CA CYS A 241 -20.24 19.74 16.81
C CYS A 241 -21.10 20.96 17.20
N ILE A 242 -22.27 21.09 16.60
CA ILE A 242 -23.27 22.13 16.87
C ILE A 242 -24.46 21.55 17.63
N GLU A 243 -25.17 22.38 18.37
CA GLU A 243 -26.38 21.97 19.07
C GLU A 243 -27.48 21.63 18.05
N GLU A 244 -28.13 20.48 18.22
CA GLU A 244 -29.18 19.98 17.32
C GLU A 244 -30.36 20.97 17.19
N ALA A 245 -30.61 21.77 18.23
CA ALA A 245 -31.62 22.82 18.23
C ALA A 245 -31.25 24.04 17.37
N ALA A 246 -29.96 24.35 17.21
CA ALA A 246 -29.48 25.51 16.43
C ALA A 246 -29.67 25.31 14.92
N SER A 247 -29.75 24.06 14.44
CA SER A 247 -29.98 23.75 13.02
C SER A 247 -31.40 24.12 12.56
N LYS A 248 -32.38 24.21 13.47
CA LYS A 248 -33.77 24.57 13.14
C LYS A 248 -33.99 26.07 12.89
N VAL A 249 -33.01 26.91 13.18
CA VAL A 249 -33.18 28.39 13.16
C VAL A 249 -32.72 29.03 11.85
N ALA A 250 -31.98 28.32 10.99
CA ALA A 250 -31.50 28.85 9.70
C ALA A 250 -32.53 28.78 8.55
N GLY A 251 -33.75 28.29 8.81
CA GLY A 251 -34.76 28.01 7.77
C GLY A 251 -35.88 29.05 7.60
N ASN A 252 -35.99 30.08 8.44
CA ASN A 252 -37.14 30.97 8.42
C ASN A 252 -36.77 32.44 8.26
N ASP A 253 -36.77 32.91 7.01
CA ASP A 253 -37.05 34.32 6.71
C ASP A 253 -38.18 34.42 5.67
N SER A 254 -39.19 35.24 6.01
CA SER A 254 -40.31 35.81 5.23
C SER A 254 -41.66 35.06 5.05
N ALA A 255 -42.58 35.32 6.02
CA ALA A 255 -44.01 35.77 5.90
C ALA A 255 -45.11 34.89 5.24
N PRO A 256 -46.43 35.16 5.44
CA PRO A 256 -47.17 35.42 6.69
C PRO A 256 -48.41 34.48 6.88
N GLU A 257 -48.98 34.60 8.09
CA GLU A 257 -50.11 33.96 8.79
C GLU A 257 -51.47 33.76 8.06
N SER A 258 -52.11 32.59 8.23
CA SER A 258 -53.55 32.35 8.61
C SER A 258 -53.97 30.87 8.36
N PRO A 259 -55.16 30.38 8.81
CA PRO A 259 -55.34 29.69 10.09
C PRO A 259 -55.75 28.20 9.97
N ASP A 260 -55.42 27.48 11.04
CA ASP A 260 -56.07 26.29 11.62
C ASP A 260 -56.50 25.12 10.71
N LYS A 261 -55.81 23.97 10.89
CA LYS A 261 -56.44 22.66 10.89
C LYS A 261 -55.55 21.60 11.52
N ASP A 262 -56.01 21.09 12.66
CA ASP A 262 -55.61 19.81 13.26
C ASP A 262 -55.51 18.70 12.20
N THR A 263 -54.32 18.13 11.97
CA THR A 263 -54.19 16.74 11.53
C THR A 263 -52.80 16.19 11.91
N LYS A 264 -52.82 15.25 12.86
CA LYS A 264 -51.94 14.08 13.04
C LYS A 264 -50.63 14.02 12.22
N LEU A 265 -49.53 13.80 12.96
CA LEU A 265 -48.32 13.07 12.55
C LEU A 265 -48.64 11.91 11.58
N PRO A 266 -47.77 11.67 10.59
CA PRO A 266 -46.78 10.61 10.81
C PRO A 266 -45.37 10.98 10.32
N HIS A 267 -44.38 10.57 11.12
CA HIS A 267 -42.96 10.63 10.80
C HIS A 267 -42.51 9.25 10.29
N ASN A 268 -41.75 9.25 9.19
CA ASN A 268 -40.74 8.23 8.85
C ASN A 268 -41.18 6.79 8.54
N GLU A 269 -42.08 6.59 7.56
CA GLU A 269 -42.31 5.24 6.99
C GLU A 269 -41.49 4.95 5.73
N ALA A 270 -40.81 5.94 5.13
CA ALA A 270 -40.18 5.77 3.81
C ALA A 270 -38.71 5.26 3.83
N ASN A 271 -37.97 5.40 4.96
CA ASN A 271 -36.53 5.08 4.98
C ASN A 271 -36.22 3.65 5.47
N MET A 272 -37.06 3.04 6.31
CA MET A 272 -36.83 1.67 6.79
C MET A 272 -37.14 0.60 5.72
N ILE A 273 -37.95 0.95 4.72
CA ILE A 273 -38.28 0.05 3.60
C ILE A 273 -37.04 -0.15 2.71
N VAL A 274 -36.28 0.91 2.44
CA VAL A 274 -35.10 0.84 1.56
C VAL A 274 -33.96 0.05 2.22
N ASP A 275 -33.69 0.30 3.49
CA ASP A 275 -32.53 -0.27 4.19
C ASP A 275 -32.69 -1.75 4.57
N ILE A 276 -33.94 -2.26 4.68
CA ILE A 276 -34.19 -3.68 5.04
C ILE A 276 -34.57 -4.51 3.81
N VAL A 277 -35.40 -3.96 2.91
CA VAL A 277 -35.96 -4.75 1.80
C VAL A 277 -34.90 -5.00 0.72
N ILE A 278 -34.05 -4.02 0.42
CA ILE A 278 -33.05 -4.15 -0.66
C ILE A 278 -32.00 -5.22 -0.34
N PRO A 279 -31.34 -5.23 0.85
CA PRO A 279 -30.39 -6.30 1.18
C PRO A 279 -31.04 -7.67 1.23
N SER A 280 -32.28 -7.76 1.74
CA SER A 280 -33.03 -9.02 1.84
C SER A 280 -33.34 -9.63 0.46
N LEU A 281 -33.72 -8.80 -0.51
CA LEU A 281 -33.96 -9.25 -1.90
C LEU A 281 -32.67 -9.67 -2.61
N LEU A 282 -31.56 -8.97 -2.39
CA LEU A 282 -30.26 -9.34 -2.96
C LEU A 282 -29.77 -10.69 -2.42
N ILE A 283 -29.91 -10.93 -1.12
CA ILE A 283 -29.57 -12.21 -0.49
C ILE A 283 -30.45 -13.33 -1.06
N ALA A 284 -31.76 -13.11 -1.17
CA ALA A 284 -32.68 -14.09 -1.74
C ALA A 284 -32.33 -14.43 -3.20
N ALA A 285 -32.00 -13.43 -4.03
CA ALA A 285 -31.60 -13.62 -5.41
C ALA A 285 -30.29 -14.43 -5.53
N LEU A 286 -29.32 -14.18 -4.65
CA LEU A 286 -28.07 -14.95 -4.60
C LEU A 286 -28.32 -16.42 -4.25
N PHE A 287 -29.20 -16.71 -3.29
CA PHE A 287 -29.55 -18.09 -2.95
C PHE A 287 -30.24 -18.82 -4.10
N ILE A 288 -31.18 -18.16 -4.79
CA ILE A 288 -31.88 -18.74 -5.96
C ILE A 288 -30.91 -18.98 -7.11
N GLY A 289 -30.02 -18.01 -7.40
CA GLY A 289 -29.00 -18.14 -8.44
C GLY A 289 -28.04 -19.29 -8.17
N ASN A 290 -27.53 -19.40 -6.94
CA ASN A 290 -26.64 -20.49 -6.55
C ASN A 290 -27.35 -21.86 -6.60
N ALA A 291 -28.61 -21.94 -6.17
CA ALA A 291 -29.40 -23.17 -6.28
C ALA A 291 -29.58 -23.61 -7.74
N PHE A 292 -29.82 -22.66 -8.66
CA PHE A 292 -29.95 -22.96 -10.08
C PHE A 292 -28.66 -23.48 -10.71
N ILE A 293 -27.51 -22.89 -10.35
CA ILE A 293 -26.18 -23.35 -10.78
C ILE A 293 -25.93 -24.77 -10.29
N VAL A 294 -26.21 -25.07 -9.02
CA VAL A 294 -26.08 -26.42 -8.46
C VAL A 294 -27.00 -27.41 -9.20
N LEU A 295 -28.22 -27.01 -9.53
CA LEU A 295 -29.17 -27.85 -10.26
C LEU A 295 -28.68 -28.14 -11.69
N ILE A 296 -28.08 -27.15 -12.38
CA ILE A 296 -27.45 -27.35 -13.69
C ILE A 296 -26.26 -28.30 -13.57
N ILE A 297 -25.36 -28.10 -12.60
CA ILE A 297 -24.20 -28.98 -12.37
C ILE A 297 -24.68 -30.40 -12.05
N TYR A 298 -25.72 -30.54 -11.22
CA TYR A 298 -26.33 -31.83 -10.91
C TYR A 298 -26.91 -32.50 -12.15
N LYS A 299 -27.66 -31.78 -12.98
CA LYS A 299 -28.20 -32.30 -14.25
C LYS A 299 -27.10 -32.69 -15.24
N TYR A 300 -26.04 -31.90 -15.33
CA TYR A 300 -24.91 -32.17 -16.20
C TYR A 300 -24.12 -33.39 -15.74
N ARG A 301 -23.88 -33.51 -14.43
CA ARG A 301 -23.27 -34.71 -13.82
C ARG A 301 -24.14 -35.94 -14.05
N LYS A 302 -25.46 -35.84 -13.85
CA LYS A 302 -26.39 -36.94 -14.07
C LYS A 302 -26.37 -37.45 -15.51
N ARG A 303 -26.41 -36.54 -16.50
CA ARG A 303 -26.28 -36.93 -17.92
C ARG A 303 -24.95 -37.62 -18.21
N LYS A 304 -23.84 -37.10 -17.68
CA LYS A 304 -22.53 -37.73 -17.84
C LYS A 304 -22.47 -39.14 -17.24
N THR A 305 -23.16 -39.39 -16.12
CA THR A 305 -23.24 -40.74 -15.54
C THR A 305 -24.06 -41.67 -16.41
N GLU A 306 -25.17 -41.21 -16.98
CA GLU A 306 -25.99 -41.99 -17.94
C GLU A 306 -25.19 -42.30 -19.22
N ASP A 307 -24.45 -41.33 -19.76
CA ASP A 307 -23.56 -41.54 -20.94
C ASP A 307 -22.44 -42.57 -20.66
N LEU A 308 -21.91 -42.61 -19.42
CA LEU A 308 -20.88 -43.55 -19.01
C LEU A 308 -21.42 -44.97 -18.79
N GLU A 309 -22.66 -45.11 -18.31
CA GLU A 309 -23.31 -46.42 -18.15
C GLU A 309 -23.65 -47.05 -19.51
N ASP A 310 -24.04 -46.25 -20.51
CA ASP A 310 -24.29 -46.71 -21.88
C ASP A 310 -23.00 -47.16 -22.61
N GLU A 311 -21.87 -46.50 -22.36
CA GLU A 311 -20.55 -46.92 -22.87
C GLU A 311 -20.07 -48.23 -22.23
N PHE A 312 -20.37 -48.45 -20.95
CA PHE A 312 -20.04 -49.72 -20.27
C PHE A 312 -20.90 -50.90 -20.74
N ASN A 313 -22.15 -50.64 -21.18
CA ASN A 313 -23.08 -51.66 -21.66
C ASN A 313 -22.86 -52.08 -23.13
N THR A 314 -21.97 -51.41 -23.87
CA THR A 314 -21.69 -51.69 -25.29
C THR A 314 -20.37 -52.41 -25.56
N ILE A 315 -19.59 -52.77 -24.52
CA ILE A 315 -18.36 -53.57 -24.67
C ILE A 315 -18.72 -55.06 -24.83
N PRO A 316 -18.43 -55.72 -25.97
CA PRO A 316 -18.68 -57.14 -26.12
C PRO A 316 -17.64 -57.97 -25.34
N LEU A 317 -18.13 -58.82 -24.43
CA LEU A 317 -17.38 -59.92 -23.83
C LEU A 317 -17.02 -60.94 -24.92
N SER A 318 -15.79 -60.87 -25.45
CA SER A 318 -15.20 -61.95 -26.26
C SER A 318 -14.40 -62.88 -25.37
N VAL A 319 -14.88 -64.12 -25.30
CA VAL A 319 -14.35 -65.27 -24.57
C VAL A 319 -13.39 -66.10 -25.47
N ASN A 320 -12.44 -66.80 -24.81
CA ASN A 320 -11.49 -67.84 -25.27
C ASN A 320 -10.15 -67.36 -25.85
N GLY A 321 -8.98 -67.89 -25.48
CA GLY A 321 -8.62 -69.01 -24.59
C GLY A 321 -7.15 -69.43 -24.85
N ALA A 322 -6.60 -70.27 -23.95
CA ALA A 322 -5.44 -71.18 -24.09
C ALA A 322 -4.18 -70.91 -23.21
N HIS A 323 -4.07 -71.78 -22.18
CA HIS A 323 -2.89 -72.51 -21.65
C HIS A 323 -1.48 -71.86 -21.63
N SER A 324 -0.85 -71.80 -20.44
CA SER A 324 0.08 -72.85 -19.96
C SER A 324 0.74 -72.47 -18.63
N ALA A 325 1.04 -73.48 -17.82
CA ALA A 325 1.58 -73.45 -16.46
C ALA A 325 3.07 -73.03 -16.37
N GLY A 326 3.50 -72.56 -15.18
CA GLY A 326 4.93 -72.44 -14.84
C GLY A 326 5.26 -71.65 -13.57
N ASN A 327 5.24 -72.34 -12.41
CA ASN A 327 6.02 -72.23 -11.16
C ASN A 327 6.80 -70.96 -10.72
N ALA A 328 6.69 -70.71 -9.41
CA ALA A 328 7.71 -70.46 -8.35
C ALA A 328 9.02 -69.74 -8.74
N VAL A 329 9.51 -68.74 -8.01
CA VAL A 329 9.78 -68.60 -6.56
C VAL A 329 9.77 -67.12 -6.21
#